data_AF-A0AA87ZGK4-F1
#
_entry.id   AF-A0AA87ZGK4-F1
#
_cell.length_a   1.000
_cell.length_b   1.000
_cell.length_c   1.000
_cell.angle_alpha   90.00
_cell.angle_beta   90.00
_cell.angle_gamma   90.00
#
_symmetry.space_group_name_H-M   'P 1'
#
loop_
_entity.id
_entity.type
_entity.pdbx_description
1 polymer ?
#
loop_
_entity_poly.entity_id
_entity_poly.type
_entity_poly.pdbx_seq_one_letter_code
_entity_poly.pdbx_strand_id
1 'polypeptide(L)'
;MNFTRKQILAVTRSKDYRCSEQSNYPSFITFYGGTSLKIIERKFERIVTNVGNGAAKYSVTVNAPEGSRVTVTPERLVFGKKGERKGSTLTITSDEGHKRGYHNRKRVAFGDVVWVEENGSHIVRSPIVVSPSLPF
;
A
#
# COMPACT_ATOMS: atom_id res chain seq x y z
N MET A 1 5.59 -15.06 5.95
CA MET A 1 5.77 -16.42 5.39
C MET A 1 6.24 -17.31 6.51
N ASN A 2 5.67 -18.50 6.69
CA ASN A 2 6.03 -19.41 7.78
C ASN A 2 7.20 -20.33 7.38
N PHE A 3 8.31 -19.74 6.96
CA PHE A 3 9.52 -20.49 6.65
C PHE A 3 10.32 -20.78 7.90
N THR A 4 10.90 -21.98 7.95
CA THR A 4 11.88 -22.34 8.97
C THR A 4 13.19 -21.59 8.77
N ARG A 5 14.00 -21.50 9.83
CA ARG A 5 15.36 -20.93 9.77
C ARG A 5 16.19 -21.53 8.63
N LYS A 6 16.16 -22.87 8.46
CA LYS A 6 16.91 -23.55 7.39
C LYS A 6 16.47 -23.09 5.99
N GLN A 7 15.16 -22.94 5.77
CA GLN A 7 14.62 -22.47 4.50
C GLN A 7 15.01 -21.00 4.23
N ILE A 8 14.94 -20.12 5.23
CA ILE A 8 15.33 -18.71 5.07
C ILE A 8 16.82 -18.59 4.74
N LEU A 9 17.69 -19.33 5.44
CA LEU A 9 19.13 -19.32 5.16
C LEU A 9 19.46 -19.92 3.78
N ALA A 10 18.71 -20.92 3.33
CA ALA A 10 18.87 -21.48 1.98
C ALA A 10 18.50 -20.46 0.89
N VAL A 11 17.41 -19.70 1.07
CA VAL A 11 16.98 -18.67 0.11
C VAL A 11 17.90 -17.46 0.12
N THR A 12 18.25 -16.97 1.31
CA THR A 12 19.09 -15.77 1.46
C THR A 12 20.58 -16.02 1.21
N ARG A 13 21.02 -17.29 1.28
CA ARG A 13 22.43 -17.71 1.23
C ARG A 13 23.31 -17.01 2.28
N SER A 14 22.71 -16.63 3.41
CA SER A 14 23.36 -15.91 4.49
C SER A 14 23.62 -16.81 5.70
N LYS A 15 24.51 -16.37 6.61
CA LYS A 15 24.77 -17.05 7.90
C LYS A 15 23.76 -16.68 8.98
N ASP A 16 23.18 -15.49 8.85
CA ASP A 16 22.15 -14.95 9.73
C ASP A 16 21.20 -14.04 8.94
N TYR A 17 20.02 -13.74 9.49
CA TYR A 17 19.05 -12.85 8.87
C TYR A 17 18.29 -12.00 9.90
N ARG A 18 17.89 -10.81 9.48
CA ARG A 18 16.93 -9.96 10.20
C ARG A 18 15.74 -9.71 9.29
N CYS A 19 14.55 -10.05 9.73
CA CYS A 19 13.32 -9.77 9.00
C CYS A 19 12.75 -8.42 9.45
N SER A 20 12.32 -7.61 8.48
CA SER A 20 11.39 -6.52 8.71
C SER A 20 10.00 -7.00 8.31
N GLU A 21 8.99 -6.71 9.12
CA GLU A 21 7.60 -7.10 8.86
C GLU A 21 6.96 -6.28 7.71
N GLN A 22 7.55 -5.12 7.37
CA GLN A 22 6.99 -4.21 6.36
C GLN A 22 8.03 -3.80 5.31
N SER A 23 7.61 -3.82 4.05
CA SER A 23 8.40 -3.38 2.90
C SER A 23 8.01 -1.97 2.47
N ASN A 24 9.00 -1.11 2.22
CA ASN A 24 8.80 0.25 1.72
C ASN A 24 8.66 0.29 0.19
N TYR A 25 7.67 -0.45 -0.32
CA TYR A 25 7.48 -0.65 -1.76
C TYR A 25 6.55 0.43 -2.36
N PRO A 26 6.82 0.95 -3.59
CA PRO A 26 6.06 2.03 -4.22
C PRO A 26 4.71 1.57 -4.82
N SER A 27 4.11 0.53 -4.25
CA SER A 27 2.78 0.04 -4.62
C SER A 27 2.12 -0.67 -3.45
N PHE A 28 0.82 -0.89 -3.59
CA PHE A 28 -0.02 -1.51 -2.59
C PHE A 28 -0.84 -2.63 -3.22
N ILE A 29 -0.89 -3.78 -2.56
CA ILE A 29 -1.74 -4.89 -2.96
C ILE A 29 -2.39 -5.51 -1.72
N THR A 30 -3.69 -5.71 -1.77
CA THR A 30 -4.43 -6.48 -0.77
C THR A 30 -5.24 -7.56 -1.45
N PHE A 31 -5.49 -8.63 -0.71
CA PHE A 31 -6.26 -9.78 -1.19
C PHE A 31 -7.57 -9.89 -0.43
N TYR A 32 -8.65 -10.20 -1.14
CA TYR A 32 -9.95 -10.53 -0.55
C TYR A 32 -10.33 -11.97 -0.86
N GLY A 33 -10.97 -12.66 0.08
CA GLY A 33 -11.43 -14.03 -0.11
C GLY A 33 -11.37 -14.86 1.17
N GLY A 34 -12.40 -15.69 1.34
CA GLY A 34 -12.66 -16.51 2.51
C GLY A 34 -14.16 -16.78 2.64
N THR A 35 -14.57 -17.70 3.52
CA THR A 35 -15.99 -18.03 3.78
C THR A 35 -16.70 -17.03 4.71
N SER A 36 -15.99 -16.03 5.20
CA SER A 36 -16.48 -15.10 6.21
C SER A 36 -16.63 -13.70 5.63
N LEU A 37 -17.86 -13.17 5.71
CA LEU A 37 -18.33 -11.82 5.34
C LEU A 37 -17.64 -10.67 6.12
N LYS A 38 -16.36 -10.80 6.47
CA LYS A 38 -15.65 -9.84 7.31
C LYS A 38 -15.08 -8.73 6.43
N ILE A 39 -15.25 -7.49 6.87
CA ILE A 39 -14.52 -6.34 6.33
C ILE A 39 -13.03 -6.64 6.49
N ILE A 40 -12.30 -6.69 5.37
CA ILE A 40 -10.85 -6.86 5.37
C ILE A 40 -10.23 -5.47 5.44
N GLU A 41 -9.64 -5.13 6.59
CA GLU A 41 -8.81 -3.94 6.76
C GLU A 41 -7.33 -4.31 6.60
N ARG A 42 -6.62 -3.61 5.73
CA ARG A 42 -5.17 -3.76 5.55
C ARG A 42 -4.46 -2.42 5.65
N LYS A 43 -3.50 -2.33 6.55
CA LYS A 43 -2.62 -1.17 6.75
C LYS A 43 -1.26 -1.39 6.12
N PHE A 44 -0.74 -0.33 5.51
CA PHE A 44 0.56 -0.29 4.86
C PHE A 44 1.31 0.95 5.34
N GLU A 45 2.39 0.76 6.08
CA GLU A 45 3.26 1.87 6.45
C GLU A 45 4.35 2.03 5.41
N ARG A 46 4.63 3.28 5.07
CA ARG A 46 5.65 3.68 4.11
C ARG A 46 6.48 4.80 4.71
N ILE A 47 7.75 4.82 4.33
CA ILE A 47 8.67 5.91 4.61
C ILE A 47 9.04 6.54 3.28
N VAL A 48 8.62 7.79 3.10
CA VAL A 48 8.92 8.57 1.91
C VAL A 48 10.05 9.54 2.22
N THR A 49 10.97 9.69 1.28
CA THR A 49 12.15 10.57 1.40
C THR A 49 12.05 11.66 0.36
N ASN A 50 12.20 12.92 0.75
CA ASN A 50 12.30 14.02 -0.20
C ASN A 50 13.66 13.95 -0.93
N VAL A 51 13.63 13.72 -2.24
CA VAL A 51 14.82 13.70 -3.09
C VAL A 51 15.00 15.00 -3.89
N GLY A 52 14.00 15.87 -3.87
CA GLY A 52 14.05 17.20 -4.46
C GLY A 52 14.99 18.13 -3.72
N ASN A 53 15.41 19.21 -4.39
CA ASN A 53 16.28 20.20 -3.78
C ASN A 53 15.43 21.18 -2.96
N GLY A 54 15.69 21.27 -1.65
CA GLY A 54 15.01 22.22 -0.76
C GLY A 54 13.77 21.66 -0.05
N ALA A 55 12.95 22.57 0.48
CA ALA A 55 11.70 22.25 1.15
C ALA A 55 10.59 21.97 0.13
N ALA A 56 9.70 21.03 0.44
CA ALA A 56 8.60 20.66 -0.44
C ALA A 56 7.38 20.23 0.39
N LYS A 57 6.18 20.49 -0.14
CA LYS A 57 4.91 20.10 0.46
C LYS A 57 4.10 19.32 -0.55
N TYR A 58 3.58 18.18 -0.13
CA TYR A 58 2.78 17.30 -0.96
C TYR A 58 1.42 17.09 -0.32
N SER A 59 0.37 17.23 -1.11
CA SER A 59 -1.00 16.86 -0.74
C SER A 59 -1.39 15.55 -1.43
N VAL A 60 -2.10 14.69 -0.72
CA VAL A 60 -2.51 13.38 -1.23
C VAL A 60 -3.82 13.49 -2.01
N THR A 61 -3.89 12.76 -3.13
CA THR A 61 -5.12 12.44 -3.86
C THR A 61 -5.25 10.93 -3.92
N VAL A 62 -6.45 10.41 -3.69
CA VAL A 62 -6.71 8.97 -3.62
C VAL A 62 -7.78 8.59 -4.64
N ASN A 63 -7.41 7.71 -5.56
CA ASN A 63 -8.33 7.04 -6.46
C ASN A 63 -8.54 5.62 -5.93
N ALA A 64 -9.62 5.39 -5.18
CA ALA A 64 -9.86 4.11 -4.53
C ALA A 64 -10.26 3.02 -5.57
N PRO A 65 -9.71 1.80 -5.47
CA PRO A 65 -10.22 0.66 -6.24
C PRO A 65 -11.71 0.43 -6.01
N GLU A 66 -12.44 0.03 -7.05
CA GLU A 66 -13.88 -0.27 -6.97
C GLU A 66 -14.17 -1.26 -5.83
N GLY A 67 -15.18 -0.96 -5.01
CA GLY A 67 -15.59 -1.80 -3.88
C GLY A 67 -14.70 -1.69 -2.65
N SER A 68 -13.77 -0.73 -2.63
CA SER A 68 -12.92 -0.44 -1.48
C SER A 68 -12.98 1.01 -1.07
N ARG A 69 -12.62 1.26 0.20
CA ARG A 69 -12.31 2.58 0.74
C ARG A 69 -10.83 2.62 1.04
N VAL A 70 -10.18 3.72 0.68
CA VAL A 70 -8.75 3.94 0.91
C VAL A 70 -8.57 5.25 1.68
N THR A 71 -7.81 5.22 2.77
CA THR A 71 -7.42 6.41 3.54
C THR A 71 -5.91 6.48 3.68
N VAL A 72 -5.37 7.70 3.73
CA VAL A 72 -3.94 7.96 3.89
C VAL A 72 -3.75 8.93 5.04
N THR A 73 -2.77 8.67 5.92
CA THR A 73 -2.43 9.55 7.04
C THR A 73 -0.91 9.72 7.13
N PRO A 74 -0.42 10.97 7.22
CA PRO A 74 -1.16 12.23 7.09
C PRO A 74 -1.65 12.47 5.65
N GLU A 75 -2.62 13.35 5.44
CA GLU A 75 -3.06 13.74 4.08
C GLU A 75 -2.10 14.74 3.40
N ARG A 76 -1.18 15.32 4.18
CA ARG A 76 -0.18 16.28 3.72
C ARG A 76 1.18 15.93 4.30
N LEU A 77 2.20 15.89 3.45
CA LEU A 77 3.59 15.70 3.83
C LEU A 77 4.34 17.02 3.66
N VAL A 78 5.03 17.44 4.72
CA VAL A 78 5.82 18.66 4.73
C VAL A 78 7.28 18.30 4.99
N PHE A 79 8.14 18.53 4.00
CA PHE A 79 9.58 18.37 4.09
C PHE A 79 10.24 19.74 4.13
N GLY A 80 11.11 19.98 5.09
CA GLY A 80 11.92 21.19 5.21
C GLY A 80 13.21 21.15 4.40
N LYS A 81 13.71 19.96 4.05
CA LYS A 81 14.95 19.83 3.25
C LYS A 81 15.03 18.52 2.46
N LYS A 82 16.01 18.47 1.55
CA LYS A 82 16.42 17.24 0.86
C LYS A 82 16.89 16.18 1.86
N GLY A 83 16.51 14.93 1.62
CA GLY A 83 16.84 13.77 2.45
C GLY A 83 15.97 13.62 3.69
N GLU A 84 15.08 14.55 4.00
CA GLU A 84 14.13 14.39 5.10
C GLU A 84 13.14 13.26 4.79
N ARG A 85 12.81 12.49 5.83
CA ARG A 85 11.95 11.30 5.75
C ARG A 85 10.66 11.54 6.53
N LYS A 86 9.54 11.09 5.98
CA LYS A 86 8.24 11.12 6.65
C LYS A 86 7.55 9.76 6.55
N GLY A 87 6.84 9.40 7.61
CA GLY A 87 5.97 8.23 7.63
C GLY A 87 4.63 8.55 6.97
N SER A 88 4.08 7.58 6.26
CA SER A 88 2.73 7.62 5.70
C SER A 88 2.09 6.25 5.89
N THR A 89 0.85 6.23 6.35
CA THR A 89 0.07 5.01 6.52
C THR A 89 -1.10 5.03 5.56
N LEU A 90 -1.19 4.00 4.71
CA LEU A 90 -2.33 3.77 3.83
C LEU A 90 -3.17 2.63 4.40
N THR A 91 -4.47 2.85 4.55
CA THR A 91 -5.43 1.83 5.00
C THR A 91 -6.40 1.53 3.86
N ILE A 92 -6.55 0.26 3.50
CA ILE A 92 -7.55 -0.23 2.55
C ILE A 92 -8.59 -1.02 3.34
N THR A 93 -9.86 -0.65 3.22
CA THR A 93 -10.99 -1.43 3.71
C THR A 93 -11.83 -1.88 2.52
N SER A 94 -12.12 -3.17 2.43
CA SER A 94 -12.97 -3.73 1.37
C SER A 94 -14.30 -4.19 1.95
N ASP A 95 -15.41 -3.73 1.37
CA ASP A 95 -16.75 -4.13 1.78
C ASP A 95 -17.21 -5.31 0.90
N GLU A 96 -17.10 -6.54 1.39
CA GLU A 96 -17.68 -7.72 0.71
C GLU A 96 -19.21 -7.62 0.54
N GLY A 97 -19.87 -6.68 1.23
CA GLY A 97 -21.31 -6.48 1.24
C GLY A 97 -21.91 -5.72 0.04
N HIS A 98 -21.11 -4.95 -0.71
CA HIS A 98 -21.62 -4.18 -1.84
C HIS A 98 -21.42 -4.92 -3.16
N LYS A 99 -22.40 -5.78 -3.45
CA LYS A 99 -22.89 -6.29 -4.76
C LYS A 99 -23.17 -7.80 -4.70
N ARG A 100 -24.20 -8.18 -3.92
CA ARG A 100 -24.98 -9.41 -4.13
C ARG A 100 -25.83 -9.36 -5.42
N GLY A 101 -25.40 -8.61 -6.43
CA GLY A 101 -26.10 -8.45 -7.69
C GLY A 101 -25.09 -8.20 -8.80
N TYR A 102 -25.13 -9.08 -9.80
CA TYR A 102 -24.34 -9.11 -11.03
C TYR A 102 -23.02 -9.90 -10.99
N HIS A 103 -23.16 -11.22 -11.17
CA HIS A 103 -22.17 -12.14 -11.74
C HIS A 103 -20.77 -12.19 -11.11
N ASN A 104 -20.62 -13.04 -10.08
CA ASN A 104 -19.72 -14.19 -10.07
C ASN A 104 -18.38 -14.06 -10.82
N ARG A 105 -17.64 -12.97 -10.61
CA ARG A 105 -16.26 -12.84 -11.07
C ARG A 105 -15.44 -12.24 -9.93
N LYS A 106 -14.52 -13.05 -9.43
CA LYS A 106 -13.33 -12.65 -8.69
C LYS A 106 -12.57 -11.61 -9.53
N ARG A 107 -12.93 -10.33 -9.41
CA ARG A 107 -12.38 -9.23 -10.22
C ARG A 107 -11.22 -8.57 -9.50
N VAL A 108 -10.17 -8.28 -10.25
CA VAL A 108 -9.09 -7.39 -9.80
C VAL A 108 -9.57 -5.95 -9.98
N ALA A 109 -9.49 -5.15 -8.93
CA ALA A 109 -9.78 -3.72 -8.98
C ALA A 109 -8.49 -2.91 -8.81
N PHE A 110 -8.42 -1.78 -9.48
CA PHE A 110 -7.24 -0.91 -9.54
C PHE A 110 -7.57 0.49 -9.05
N GLY A 111 -6.59 1.13 -8.46
CA GLY A 111 -6.62 2.51 -8.02
C GLY A 111 -5.20 3.03 -7.83
N ASP A 112 -5.06 4.21 -7.24
CA ASP A 112 -3.75 4.77 -6.92
C ASP A 112 -3.83 5.81 -5.78
N VAL A 113 -2.67 6.05 -5.18
CA VAL A 113 -2.39 7.23 -4.36
C VAL A 113 -1.43 8.12 -5.11
N VAL A 114 -1.76 9.39 -5.22
CA VAL A 114 -0.96 10.41 -5.89
C VAL A 114 -0.60 11.49 -4.89
N TRP A 115 0.69 11.74 -4.72
CA TRP A 115 1.19 12.90 -4.00
C TRP A 115 1.51 14.00 -5.00
N VAL A 116 0.80 15.12 -4.90
CA VAL A 116 0.98 16.29 -5.76
C VAL A 116 1.71 17.37 -4.97
N GLU A 117 2.84 17.84 -5.51
CA GLU A 117 3.56 18.96 -4.92
C GLU A 117 2.76 20.26 -5.08
N GLU A 118 2.53 21.00 -4.00
CA GLU A 118 1.60 22.14 -4.01
C GLU A 118 2.11 23.37 -4.78
N ASN A 119 3.43 23.55 -4.86
CA ASN A 119 4.07 24.71 -5.51
C ASN A 119 5.17 24.26 -6.47
N GLY A 120 5.02 23.09 -7.08
CA GLY A 120 6.02 22.53 -7.97
C GLY A 120 5.41 21.61 -9.00
N SER A 121 6.26 20.84 -9.67
CA SER A 121 5.86 19.99 -10.80
C SER A 121 5.94 18.50 -10.49
N HIS A 122 6.32 18.11 -9.27
CA HIS A 122 6.46 16.71 -8.92
C HIS A 122 5.10 16.07 -8.63
N ILE A 123 4.86 14.92 -9.28
CA ILE A 123 3.70 14.07 -9.07
C ILE A 123 4.22 12.65 -8.80
N VAL A 124 3.95 12.13 -7.60
CA VAL A 124 4.41 10.80 -7.18
C VAL A 124 3.21 9.87 -7.04
N ARG A 125 3.09 8.91 -7.95
CA ARG A 125 1.97 7.95 -8.00
C ARG A 125 2.38 6.57 -7.53
N SER A 126 1.59 5.98 -6.64
CA SER A 126 1.72 4.58 -6.19
C SER A 126 0.44 3.80 -6.52
N PRO A 127 0.49 2.75 -7.35
CA PRO A 127 -0.70 1.98 -7.70
C PRO A 127 -1.20 1.13 -6.53
N ILE A 128 -2.52 0.92 -6.49
CA ILE A 128 -3.24 0.08 -5.54
C ILE A 128 -3.95 -1.03 -6.32
N VAL A 129 -3.81 -2.27 -5.84
CA VAL A 129 -4.51 -3.44 -6.39
C VAL A 129 -5.31 -4.13 -5.29
N VAL A 130 -6.57 -4.40 -5.55
CA VAL A 130 -7.43 -5.27 -4.73
C VAL A 130 -7.73 -6.51 -5.56
N SER A 131 -7.23 -7.67 -5.12
CA SER A 131 -7.28 -8.91 -5.88
C SER A 131 -7.97 -10.02 -5.10
N PRO A 132 -8.70 -10.94 -5.75
CA PRO A 132 -9.13 -12.18 -5.09
C PRO A 132 -7.92 -12.98 -4.60
N SER A 133 -8.05 -13.66 -3.45
CA SER A 133 -7.14 -14.70 -3.03
C SER A 133 -7.36 -15.95 -3.89
N LEU A 134 -6.26 -16.52 -4.39
CA LEU A 134 -6.29 -17.81 -5.06
C LEU A 134 -6.11 -18.91 -4.00
N PRO A 135 -6.88 -20.02 -4.08
CA PRO A 135 -6.61 -21.17 -3.24
C PRO A 135 -5.27 -21.78 -3.66
N PHE A 136 -4.35 -21.91 -2.71
CA PHE A 136 -3.11 -22.68 -2.83
C PHE A 136 -3.12 -23.76 -1.76
#